data_AF-A0A8J8C729-F1
#
_entry.id   AF-A0A8J8C729-F1
#
_cell.length_a   1.000
_cell.length_b   1.000
_cell.length_c   1.000
_cell.angle_alpha   90.00
_cell.angle_beta   90.00
_cell.angle_gamma   90.00
#
_symmetry.space_group_name_H-M   'P 1'
#
loop_
_entity.id
_entity.type
_entity.pdbx_description
1 polymer ?
#
loop_
_entity_poly.entity_id
_entity_poly.type
_entity_poly.pdbx_seq_one_letter_code
_entity_poly.pdbx_strand_id
1 'polypeptide(L)'
;MYGGTVVDVVSSSSDREVGDQTLERVWEDMETDGAYNVSSKPLNKTIENESIPAGFNMVVQVETVASDGRKVVIKEARYAADRDSAVEGPPDGATTTERPISIRYAPGNVTTGRLRVSAWEA
;
A
#
# COMPACT_ATOMS: atom_id res chain seq x y z
N MET A 1 -20.69 -16.53 -35.57
CA MET A 1 -21.06 -15.56 -34.51
C MET A 1 -19.94 -15.58 -33.49
N TYR A 2 -19.23 -14.48 -33.29
CA TYR A 2 -18.24 -14.36 -32.21
C TYR A 2 -18.88 -13.52 -31.10
N GLY A 3 -19.27 -14.18 -30.01
CA GLY A 3 -19.62 -13.55 -28.76
C GLY A 3 -18.47 -13.80 -27.78
N GLY A 4 -17.71 -12.76 -27.48
CA GLY A 4 -16.73 -12.74 -26.41
C GLY A 4 -16.91 -11.43 -25.67
N THR A 5 -17.44 -11.53 -24.45
CA THR A 5 -17.76 -10.41 -23.57
C THR A 5 -16.50 -9.60 -23.28
N VAL A 6 -16.56 -8.29 -23.53
CA VAL A 6 -15.55 -7.32 -23.09
C VAL A 6 -16.12 -6.64 -21.87
N VAL A 7 -15.98 -7.25 -20.71
CA VAL A 7 -16.37 -6.64 -19.43
C VAL A 7 -15.32 -7.00 -18.38
N ASP A 8 -14.07 -6.59 -18.60
CA ASP A 8 -13.00 -6.72 -17.60
C ASP A 8 -11.88 -5.70 -17.87
N VAL A 9 -12.23 -4.42 -18.01
CA VAL A 9 -11.21 -3.34 -18.12
C VAL A 9 -11.65 -2.09 -17.37
N VAL A 10 -12.95 -1.81 -17.28
CA VAL A 10 -13.47 -0.61 -16.62
C VAL A 10 -13.26 -0.63 -15.11
N SER A 11 -13.50 -1.75 -14.42
CA SER A 11 -13.25 -1.82 -12.97
C SER A 11 -11.75 -1.82 -12.68
N SER A 12 -10.95 -2.60 -13.40
CA SER A 12 -9.49 -2.65 -13.19
C SER A 12 -8.80 -1.30 -13.36
N SER A 13 -9.26 -0.43 -14.26
CA SER A 13 -8.72 0.93 -14.38
C SER A 13 -9.13 1.81 -13.20
N SER A 14 -10.42 1.84 -12.82
CA SER A 14 -10.88 2.69 -11.72
C SER A 14 -10.34 2.26 -10.36
N ASP A 15 -10.29 0.96 -10.09
CA ASP A 15 -9.65 0.41 -8.88
C ASP A 15 -8.15 0.73 -8.83
N ARG A 16 -7.47 0.69 -9.97
CA ARG A 16 -6.05 1.05 -10.06
C ARG A 16 -5.82 2.54 -9.86
N GLU A 17 -6.66 3.40 -10.43
CA GLU A 17 -6.62 4.85 -10.20
C GLU A 17 -6.83 5.19 -8.72
N VAL A 18 -7.77 4.51 -8.05
CA VAL A 18 -7.98 4.64 -6.59
C VAL A 18 -6.76 4.12 -5.83
N GLY A 19 -6.19 2.98 -6.23
CA GLY A 19 -4.99 2.42 -5.62
C GLY A 19 -3.76 3.32 -5.76
N ASP A 20 -3.52 3.89 -6.94
CA ASP A 20 -2.42 4.83 -7.20
C ASP A 20 -2.60 6.14 -6.42
N GLN A 21 -3.78 6.77 -6.45
CA GLN A 21 -4.05 7.99 -5.66
C GLN A 21 -3.91 7.74 -4.15
N THR A 22 -4.37 6.59 -3.68
CA THR A 22 -4.25 6.21 -2.27
C THR A 22 -2.79 6.00 -1.89
N LEU A 23 -2.02 5.34 -2.75
CA LEU A 23 -0.59 5.11 -2.56
C LEU A 23 0.22 6.40 -2.60
N GLU A 24 -0.15 7.38 -3.42
CA GLU A 24 0.45 8.72 -3.41
C GLU A 24 0.19 9.42 -2.07
N ARG A 25 -1.07 9.47 -1.62
CA ARG A 25 -1.44 10.07 -0.32
C ARG A 25 -0.76 9.41 0.87
N VAL A 26 -0.77 8.07 0.91
CA VAL A 26 -0.10 7.27 1.93
C VAL A 26 1.40 7.56 1.93
N TRP A 27 2.00 7.70 0.75
CA TRP A 27 3.41 8.07 0.66
C TRP A 27 3.66 9.49 1.18
N GLU A 28 2.87 10.49 0.78
CA GLU A 28 3.02 11.88 1.24
C GLU A 28 2.93 12.00 2.76
N ASP A 29 2.04 11.23 3.39
CA ASP A 29 1.86 11.21 4.85
C ASP A 29 3.01 10.47 5.58
N MET A 30 3.54 9.40 4.98
CA MET A 30 4.62 8.60 5.54
C MET A 30 6.02 9.17 5.29
N GLU A 31 6.17 9.92 4.20
CA GLU A 31 7.44 10.45 3.75
C GLU A 31 7.87 11.61 4.65
N THR A 32 9.16 11.64 4.96
CA THR A 32 9.78 12.78 5.61
C THR A 32 11.12 13.03 4.93
N ASP A 33 11.25 14.18 4.27
CA ASP A 33 12.48 14.61 3.60
C ASP A 33 12.88 13.66 2.44
N GLY A 34 11.88 13.25 1.64
CA GLY A 34 12.00 12.38 0.47
C GLY A 34 12.22 10.90 0.78
N ALA A 35 12.13 10.47 2.05
CA ALA A 35 12.34 9.09 2.46
C ALA A 35 11.40 8.64 3.59
N TYR A 36 11.07 7.36 3.60
CA TYR A 36 10.40 6.72 4.73
C TYR A 36 11.38 6.49 5.88
N ASN A 37 11.16 7.13 7.02
CA ASN A 37 12.01 6.93 8.19
C ASN A 37 11.49 5.75 9.02
N VAL A 38 12.28 4.68 9.11
CA VAL A 38 11.90 3.45 9.85
C VAL A 38 11.77 3.69 11.35
N SER A 39 12.47 4.71 11.87
CA SER A 39 12.39 5.11 13.28
C SER A 39 11.16 6.01 13.57
N SER A 40 10.39 6.39 12.55
CA SER A 40 9.16 7.17 12.73
C SER A 40 8.02 6.33 13.33
N LYS A 41 6.94 7.01 13.72
CA LYS A 41 5.73 6.43 14.29
C LYS A 41 5.21 5.23 13.45
N PRO A 42 4.53 4.27 14.08
CA PRO A 42 3.98 3.12 13.37
C PRO A 42 2.95 3.58 12.33
N LEU A 43 2.95 2.93 11.16
CA LEU A 43 2.12 3.28 9.99
C LEU A 43 0.64 3.49 10.31
N ASN A 44 0.10 2.67 11.21
CA ASN A 44 -1.29 2.73 11.67
C ASN A 44 -1.67 4.02 12.43
N LYS A 45 -0.68 4.82 12.87
CA LYS A 45 -0.87 6.13 13.49
C LYS A 45 -0.44 7.30 12.59
N THR A 46 0.17 6.98 11.46
CA THR A 46 0.63 7.97 10.48
C THR A 46 -0.51 8.18 9.48
N ILE A 47 -0.95 7.12 8.80
CA ILE A 47 -1.97 7.22 7.76
C ILE A 47 -3.33 7.61 8.36
N GLU A 48 -3.82 8.77 7.96
CA GLU A 48 -5.13 9.26 8.36
C GLU A 48 -6.26 8.44 7.73
N ASN A 49 -7.36 8.26 8.46
CA ASN A 49 -8.51 7.47 8.00
C ASN A 49 -9.14 8.01 6.70
N GLU A 50 -8.97 9.31 6.43
CA GLU A 50 -9.43 9.97 5.21
C GLU A 50 -8.66 9.57 3.95
N SER A 51 -7.48 8.97 4.11
CA SER A 51 -6.75 8.37 3.00
C SER A 51 -7.30 7.00 2.60
N ILE A 52 -8.24 6.43 3.36
CA ILE A 52 -8.85 5.13 3.08
C ILE A 52 -10.21 5.36 2.41
N PRO A 53 -10.43 4.83 1.21
CA PRO A 53 -11.74 4.92 0.58
C PRO A 53 -12.80 4.17 1.41
N ALA A 54 -13.93 4.82 1.66
CA ALA A 54 -15.01 4.24 2.44
C ALA A 54 -15.55 2.96 1.77
N GLY A 55 -15.72 1.89 2.54
CA GLY A 55 -16.17 0.58 2.02
C GLY A 55 -15.05 -0.32 1.49
N PHE A 56 -13.79 0.10 1.58
CA PHE A 56 -12.64 -0.70 1.14
C PHE A 56 -11.76 -1.11 2.31
N ASN A 57 -11.27 -2.34 2.24
CA ASN A 57 -10.15 -2.82 3.04
C ASN A 57 -8.84 -2.50 2.32
N MET A 58 -7.82 -2.17 3.09
CA MET A 58 -6.50 -1.83 2.57
C MET A 58 -5.37 -2.41 3.41
N VAL A 59 -4.34 -2.89 2.74
CA VAL A 59 -3.10 -3.32 3.38
C VAL A 59 -1.95 -2.55 2.77
N VAL A 60 -1.18 -1.90 3.64
CA VAL A 60 0.02 -1.14 3.29
C VAL A 60 1.23 -1.90 3.81
N GLN A 61 2.13 -2.25 2.92
CA GLN A 61 3.35 -2.97 3.23
C GLN A 61 4.56 -2.18 2.73
N VAL A 62 5.53 -2.01 3.61
CA VAL A 62 6.85 -1.46 3.27
C VAL A 62 7.83 -2.62 3.22
N GLU A 63 8.32 -2.87 2.02
CA GLU A 63 9.26 -3.94 1.73
C GLU A 63 10.64 -3.35 1.45
N THR A 64 11.68 -4.05 1.88
CA THR A 64 13.06 -3.77 1.45
C THR A 64 13.72 -5.06 1.00
N VAL A 65 14.89 -4.94 0.38
CA VAL A 65 15.75 -6.09 0.09
C VAL A 65 16.73 -6.24 1.24
N ALA A 66 16.65 -7.36 1.95
CA ALA A 66 17.61 -7.72 2.98
C ALA A 66 19.01 -7.92 2.37
N SER A 67 20.04 -7.90 3.21
CA SER A 67 21.43 -8.12 2.77
C SER A 67 21.65 -9.48 2.09
N ASP A 68 20.76 -10.44 2.33
CA ASP A 68 20.76 -11.76 1.69
C ASP A 68 20.02 -11.81 0.33
N GLY A 69 19.46 -10.68 -0.13
CA GLY A 69 18.73 -10.56 -1.38
C GLY A 69 17.23 -10.90 -1.29
N ARG A 70 16.73 -11.40 -0.15
CA ARG A 70 15.30 -11.63 0.04
C ARG A 70 14.54 -10.32 0.24
N LYS A 71 13.32 -10.26 -0.29
CA LYS A 71 12.35 -9.22 0.06
C LYS A 71 11.87 -9.47 1.48
N VAL A 72 11.94 -8.44 2.32
CA VAL A 72 11.46 -8.48 3.70
C VAL A 72 10.51 -7.32 3.94
N VAL A 73 9.35 -7.62 4.52
CA VAL A 73 8.39 -6.62 4.98
C VAL A 73 8.92 -6.05 6.30
N ILE A 74 9.33 -4.79 6.30
CA ILE A 74 9.83 -4.12 7.51
C ILE A 74 8.70 -3.48 8.32
N LYS A 75 7.61 -3.11 7.62
CA LYS A 75 6.40 -2.55 8.21
C LYS A 75 5.18 -2.96 7.44
N GLU A 76 4.10 -3.17 8.17
CA GLU A 76 2.79 -3.48 7.63
C GLU A 76 1.73 -2.72 8.45
N ALA A 77 0.74 -2.18 7.76
CA ALA A 77 -0.49 -1.68 8.35
C ALA A 77 -1.68 -2.25 7.59
N ARG A 78 -2.71 -2.59 8.35
CA ARG A 78 -3.97 -3.10 7.80
C ARG A 78 -5.08 -2.14 8.22
N TYR A 79 -5.96 -1.87 7.28
CA TYR A 79 -7.09 -0.99 7.41
C TYR A 79 -8.31 -1.75 6.94
N ALA A 80 -9.31 -1.81 7.79
CA ALA A 80 -10.59 -2.40 7.46
C ALA A 80 -11.57 -1.28 7.12
N ALA A 81 -12.48 -1.53 6.18
CA ALA A 81 -13.59 -0.63 5.91
C ALA A 81 -14.44 -0.41 7.18
N ASP A 82 -14.65 -1.49 7.94
CA ASP A 82 -15.28 -1.48 9.25
C ASP A 82 -14.22 -1.38 10.34
N ARG A 83 -14.28 -0.34 11.17
CA ARG A 83 -13.29 -0.11 12.25
C ARG A 83 -13.24 -1.23 13.30
N ASP A 84 -14.27 -2.07 13.37
CA ASP A 84 -14.35 -3.22 14.29
C ASP A 84 -13.91 -4.53 13.62
N SER A 85 -13.71 -4.53 12.30
CA SER A 85 -13.33 -5.72 11.53
C SER A 85 -11.81 -5.88 11.49
N ALA A 86 -11.34 -7.09 11.79
CA ALA A 86 -9.96 -7.46 11.53
C ALA A 86 -9.80 -7.88 10.07
N VAL A 87 -8.83 -7.29 9.38
CA VAL A 87 -8.43 -7.72 8.04
C VAL A 87 -7.25 -8.66 8.17
N GLU A 88 -7.41 -9.92 7.75
CA GLU A 88 -6.33 -10.92 7.77
C GLU A 88 -5.32 -10.68 6.62
N GLY A 89 -5.80 -10.23 5.46
CA GLY A 89 -4.96 -9.92 4.31
C GLY A 89 -5.80 -9.72 3.04
N PRO A 90 -5.16 -9.25 1.95
CA PRO A 90 -5.84 -9.08 0.68
C PRO A 90 -6.30 -10.43 0.09
N PRO A 91 -7.54 -10.54 -0.43
CA PRO A 91 -7.99 -11.72 -1.17
C PRO A 91 -7.25 -11.87 -2.51
N ASP A 92 -7.28 -13.09 -3.07
CA ASP A 92 -6.87 -13.35 -4.45
C ASP A 92 -7.77 -12.57 -5.42
N GLY A 93 -7.29 -11.43 -5.89
CA GLY A 93 -8.06 -10.47 -6.70
C GLY A 93 -8.01 -9.03 -6.19
N ALA A 94 -7.40 -8.78 -5.02
CA ALA A 94 -7.20 -7.42 -4.53
C ALA A 94 -6.34 -6.59 -5.49
N THR A 95 -6.78 -5.36 -5.74
CA THR A 95 -6.02 -4.41 -6.54
C THR A 95 -4.77 -4.03 -5.78
N THR A 96 -3.61 -4.37 -6.34
CA THR A 96 -2.31 -4.08 -5.74
C THR A 96 -1.56 -3.08 -6.61
N THR A 97 -1.17 -1.97 -5.99
CA THR A 97 -0.25 -0.98 -6.56
C THR A 97 1.05 -0.99 -5.76
N GLU A 98 2.18 -0.90 -6.44
CA GLU A 98 3.50 -0.78 -5.80
C GLU A 98 4.29 0.39 -6.38
N ARG A 99 5.09 1.04 -5.53
CA ARG A 99 6.04 2.06 -5.95
C ARG A 99 7.41 1.89 -5.30
N PRO A 100 8.51 2.22 -6.01
CA PRO A 100 9.81 2.32 -5.38
C PRO A 100 9.84 3.49 -4.41
N ILE A 101 10.47 3.28 -3.25
CA ILE A 101 10.63 4.28 -2.20
C ILE A 101 12.04 4.25 -1.61
N SER A 102 12.48 5.38 -1.09
CA SER A 102 13.70 5.47 -0.29
C SER A 102 13.35 5.18 1.17
N ILE A 103 14.06 4.26 1.80
CA ILE A 103 13.88 3.89 3.22
C ILE A 103 15.12 4.33 4.00
N ARG A 104 14.93 5.19 4.99
CA ARG A 104 15.99 5.72 5.87
C ARG A 104 15.92 5.01 7.22
N TYR A 105 16.99 4.28 7.58
CA TYR A 105 17.11 3.65 8.90
C TYR A 105 17.78 4.57 9.92
N ALA A 106 18.73 5.39 9.46
CA ALA A 106 19.48 6.35 10.24
C ALA A 106 19.96 7.50 9.34
N PRO A 107 20.44 8.63 9.89
CA PRO A 107 21.04 9.70 9.10
C PRO A 107 22.19 9.14 8.25
N GLY A 108 22.12 9.34 6.93
CA GLY A 108 23.10 8.81 5.97
C GLY A 108 22.98 7.31 5.65
N ASN A 109 22.04 6.58 6.26
CA ASN A 109 21.75 5.18 5.96
C ASN A 109 20.39 5.07 5.27
N VAL A 110 20.42 5.16 3.93
CA VAL A 110 19.25 5.05 3.05
C VAL A 110 19.40 3.83 2.16
N THR A 111 18.35 3.01 2.09
CA THR A 111 18.24 1.89 1.18
C THR A 111 17.05 2.07 0.24
N THR A 112 17.06 1.34 -0.87
CA THR A 112 15.88 1.23 -1.73
C THR A 112 14.90 0.22 -1.13
N GLY A 113 13.64 0.60 -1.14
CA GLY A 113 12.53 -0.27 -0.80
C GLY A 113 11.37 -0.13 -1.78
N ARG A 114 10.27 -0.76 -1.42
CA ARG A 114 9.00 -0.69 -2.14
C ARG A 114 7.88 -0.45 -1.13
N LEU A 115 6.99 0.46 -1.50
CA LEU A 115 5.71 0.62 -0.85
C LEU A 115 4.70 -0.14 -1.69
N ARG A 116 4.01 -1.09 -1.07
CA ARG A 116 2.95 -1.88 -1.68
C ARG A 116 1.64 -1.54 -0.96
N VAL A 117 0.63 -1.20 -1.74
CA VAL A 117 -0.72 -0.92 -1.27
C VAL A 117 -1.66 -1.88 -1.99
N SER A 118 -2.40 -2.66 -1.22
CA SER A 118 -3.43 -3.55 -1.74
C SER A 118 -4.77 -3.09 -1.21
N ALA A 119 -5.71 -2.76 -2.10
CA ALA A 119 -7.06 -2.31 -1.78
C ALA A 119 -8.10 -3.26 -2.39
N TRP A 120 -9.19 -3.51 -1.66
CA TRP A 120 -10.31 -4.34 -2.11
C TRP A 120 -11.59 -3.96 -1.38
N GLU A 121 -12.75 -4.19 -2.00
CA GLU A 121 -14.05 -3.95 -1.39
C GLU A 121 -14.28 -4.87 -0.17
N ALA A 122 -14.94 -4.36 0.86
CA ALA A 122 -15.25 -5.11 2.09
C ALA A 122 -16.48 -6.00 2.00
#